data_AF-E9Q3H2-F1
#
_entry.id   AF-E9Q3H2-F1
#
_cell.length_a   1.000
_cell.length_b   1.000
_cell.length_c   1.000
_cell.angle_alpha   90.00
_cell.angle_beta   90.00
_cell.angle_gamma   90.00
#
_symmetry.space_group_name_H-M   'P 1'
#
loop_
_entity.id
_entity.type
_entity.pdbx_description
1 polymer ?
#
loop_
_entity_poly.entity_id
_entity_poly.type
_entity_poly.pdbx_seq_one_letter_code
_entity_poly.pdbx_strand_id
1 'polypeptide(L)'
;MEAPTTQPVKQENLAVEALTLDSPWHRFRHFHLGDAAGPREALGLLRALCRDWLQPEVHTKEQMLELLVLEQFLSALPADTQAWVCSRRPQSGEEAVALLEELWGPATSPDG
;
A
#
# COMPACT_ATOMS: atom_id res chain seq x y z
N MET A 1 34.56 -8.87 28.34
CA MET A 1 33.21 -9.31 28.72
C MET A 1 32.27 -8.47 27.89
N GLU A 2 31.93 -8.98 26.71
CA GLU A 2 31.11 -8.29 25.71
C GLU A 2 29.66 -8.25 26.22
N ALA A 3 29.09 -7.06 26.34
CA ALA A 3 27.66 -6.89 26.59
C ALA A 3 26.94 -6.85 25.24
N PRO A 4 25.84 -7.60 25.04
CA PRO A 4 25.15 -7.62 23.76
C PRO A 4 24.37 -6.31 23.57
N THR A 5 24.73 -5.57 22.53
CA THR A 5 24.02 -4.37 22.06
C THR A 5 22.59 -4.75 21.66
N THR A 6 21.60 -4.17 22.35
CA THR A 6 20.19 -4.31 22.01
C THR A 6 19.90 -3.52 20.74
N GLN A 7 19.56 -4.20 19.65
CA GLN A 7 19.11 -3.57 18.40
C GLN A 7 17.64 -3.12 18.53
N PRO A 8 17.26 -1.92 18.06
CA PRO A 8 15.88 -1.45 18.07
C PRO A 8 15.16 -1.87 16.78
N VAL A 9 14.95 -3.17 16.56
CA VAL A 9 14.38 -3.67 15.28
C VAL A 9 12.87 -3.41 15.14
N LYS A 10 12.20 -2.90 16.18
CA LYS A 10 10.74 -2.78 16.21
C LYS A 10 10.22 -1.41 15.76
N GLN A 11 11.08 -0.39 15.67
CA GLN A 11 10.64 0.99 15.45
C GLN A 11 10.48 1.35 13.97
N GLU A 12 11.21 0.68 13.08
CA GLU A 12 11.12 0.89 11.64
C GLU A 12 9.93 0.14 11.03
N ASN A 13 9.61 -1.07 11.51
CA ASN A 13 8.46 -1.84 11.03
C ASN A 13 7.12 -1.13 11.33
N LEU A 14 6.97 -0.54 12.52
CA LEU A 14 5.81 0.26 12.91
C LEU A 14 5.60 1.52 12.06
N ALA A 15 6.68 2.12 11.54
CA ALA A 15 6.58 3.30 10.68
C ALA A 15 6.15 2.93 9.25
N VAL A 16 6.61 1.79 8.72
CA VAL A 16 6.17 1.29 7.41
C VAL A 16 4.73 0.76 7.50
N GLU A 17 4.36 0.11 8.60
CA GLU A 17 2.97 -0.24 8.92
C GLU A 17 2.08 0.98 9.06
N ALA A 18 2.51 2.05 9.74
CA ALA A 18 1.71 3.29 9.85
C ALA A 18 1.56 4.00 8.49
N LEU A 19 2.62 4.08 7.69
CA LEU A 19 2.59 4.70 6.36
C LEU A 19 1.76 3.89 5.36
N THR A 20 1.62 2.57 5.57
CA THR A 20 0.72 1.73 4.78
C THR A 20 -0.71 1.83 5.32
N LEU A 21 -0.96 1.67 6.63
CA LEU A 21 -2.29 1.74 7.25
C LEU A 21 -3.01 3.08 7.06
N ASP A 22 -2.27 4.17 6.89
CA ASP A 22 -2.85 5.51 6.70
C ASP A 22 -3.30 5.81 5.27
N SER A 23 -3.20 4.86 4.33
CA SER A 23 -3.74 5.07 2.99
C SER A 23 -5.28 5.09 3.00
N PRO A 24 -5.94 5.98 2.22
CA PRO A 24 -7.40 6.01 2.10
C PRO A 24 -8.01 4.66 1.72
N TRP A 25 -7.30 3.88 0.89
CA TRP A 25 -7.69 2.52 0.54
C TRP A 25 -7.71 1.58 1.75
N HIS A 26 -6.64 1.58 2.56
CA HIS A 26 -6.57 0.70 3.72
C HIS A 26 -7.71 0.99 4.69
N ARG A 27 -7.98 2.27 4.94
CA ARG A 27 -9.11 2.71 5.77
C ARG A 27 -10.45 2.30 5.17
N PHE A 28 -10.62 2.40 3.85
CA PHE A 28 -11.84 1.95 3.16
C PHE A 28 -12.06 0.43 3.30
N ARG A 29 -11.01 -0.38 3.12
CA ARG A 29 -11.09 -1.85 3.17
C ARG A 29 -11.24 -2.41 4.58
N HIS A 30 -10.64 -1.76 5.57
CA HIS A 30 -10.68 -2.16 6.97
C HIS A 30 -11.69 -1.36 7.80
N PHE A 31 -12.63 -0.67 7.15
CA PHE A 31 -13.67 0.07 7.84
C PHE A 31 -14.55 -0.85 8.67
N HIS A 32 -14.76 -0.52 9.95
CA HIS A 32 -15.68 -1.24 10.82
C HIS A 32 -16.94 -0.42 11.08
N LEU A 33 -18.11 -1.08 11.03
CA LEU A 33 -19.39 -0.41 11.28
C LEU A 33 -19.48 0.22 12.68
N GLY A 34 -18.73 -0.33 13.65
CA GLY A 34 -18.63 0.19 15.02
C GLY A 34 -17.88 1.52 15.13
N ASP A 35 -17.19 1.96 14.09
CA ASP A 35 -16.46 3.23 14.07
C ASP A 35 -17.40 4.44 13.84
N ALA A 36 -18.70 4.20 13.61
CA ALA A 36 -19.71 5.23 13.35
C ALA A 36 -20.85 5.19 14.38
N ALA A 37 -21.52 6.32 14.63
CA ALA A 37 -22.64 6.37 15.57
C ALA A 37 -23.92 5.71 15.04
N GLY A 38 -23.94 5.31 13.75
CA GLY A 38 -25.03 4.52 13.18
C GLY A 38 -24.83 4.17 11.71
N PRO A 39 -25.72 3.33 11.14
CA PRO A 39 -25.55 2.78 9.78
C PRO A 39 -25.58 3.85 8.68
N ARG A 40 -26.32 4.93 8.87
CA ARG A 40 -26.38 6.05 7.90
C ARG A 40 -25.07 6.83 7.88
N GLU A 41 -24.49 7.09 9.05
CA GLU A 41 -23.20 7.75 9.17
C GLU A 41 -22.09 6.84 8.63
N ALA A 42 -22.11 5.56 8.96
CA ALA A 42 -21.16 4.58 8.43
C ALA A 42 -21.13 4.54 6.90
N LEU A 43 -22.30 4.53 6.26
CA LEU A 43 -22.40 4.61 4.81
C LEU A 43 -21.84 5.93 4.26
N GLY A 44 -22.03 7.04 4.98
CA GLY A 44 -21.45 8.35 4.65
C GLY A 44 -19.92 8.32 4.71
N LEU A 45 -19.35 7.76 5.78
CA LEU A 45 -17.91 7.60 5.96
C LEU A 45 -17.30 6.68 4.89
N LEU A 46 -17.92 5.54 4.60
CA LEU A 46 -17.48 4.65 3.52
C LEU A 46 -17.46 5.35 2.16
N ARG A 47 -18.45 6.21 1.88
CA ARG A 47 -18.48 7.00 0.63
C ARG A 47 -17.38 8.03 0.59
N ALA A 48 -17.10 8.71 1.71
CA ALA A 48 -16.01 9.68 1.81
C ALA A 48 -14.66 9.00 1.57
N LEU A 49 -14.38 7.89 2.29
CA LEU A 49 -13.16 7.10 2.12
C LEU A 49 -12.99 6.59 0.68
N CYS A 50 -14.07 6.12 0.05
CA CYS A 50 -14.04 5.68 -1.34
C CYS A 50 -13.69 6.82 -2.31
N ARG A 51 -14.24 8.03 -2.09
CA ARG A 51 -13.89 9.21 -2.90
C ARG A 51 -12.46 9.67 -2.65
N ASP A 52 -11.99 9.68 -1.42
CA ASP A 52 -10.61 10.05 -1.08
C ASP A 52 -9.60 9.09 -1.72
N TRP A 53 -9.95 7.81 -1.80
CA TRP A 53 -9.13 6.80 -2.47
C TRP A 53 -9.17 6.91 -3.99
N LEU A 54 -10.37 6.87 -4.60
CA LEU A 54 -10.50 6.77 -6.05
C LEU A 54 -10.47 8.12 -6.77
N GLN A 55 -10.64 9.22 -6.04
CA GLN A 55 -10.67 10.60 -6.52
C GLN A 55 -11.42 10.76 -7.86
N PRO A 56 -12.74 10.43 -7.90
CA PRO A 56 -13.53 10.44 -9.15
C PRO A 56 -13.64 11.83 -9.80
N GLU A 57 -13.22 12.89 -9.12
CA GLU A 57 -13.12 14.25 -9.65
C GLU A 57 -11.95 14.43 -10.63
N VAL A 58 -10.93 13.57 -10.55
CA VAL A 58 -9.72 13.64 -11.39
C VAL A 58 -9.44 12.35 -12.17
N HIS A 59 -9.97 11.21 -11.74
CA HIS A 59 -9.80 9.93 -12.42
C HIS A 59 -11.00 9.54 -13.27
N THR A 60 -10.74 9.01 -14.47
CA THR A 60 -11.74 8.32 -15.28
C THR A 60 -12.11 6.98 -14.66
N LYS A 61 -13.22 6.39 -15.12
CA LYS A 61 -13.63 5.04 -14.68
C LYS A 61 -12.53 4.01 -14.90
N GLU A 62 -11.86 4.05 -16.05
CA GLU A 62 -10.77 3.15 -16.41
C GLU A 62 -9.57 3.34 -15.47
N GLN A 63 -9.19 4.58 -15.17
CA GLN A 63 -8.13 4.87 -14.20
C GLN A 63 -8.50 4.37 -12.80
N MET A 64 -9.75 4.53 -12.37
CA MET A 64 -10.23 3.98 -11.10
C MET A 64 -10.12 2.46 -11.07
N LEU A 65 -10.44 1.77 -12.16
CA LEU A 65 -10.27 0.31 -12.27
C LEU A 65 -8.80 -0.09 -12.18
N GLU A 66 -7.89 0.64 -12.83
CA GLU A 66 -6.44 0.39 -12.72
C GLU A 66 -5.93 0.59 -11.28
N LEU A 67 -6.46 1.56 -10.53
CA LEU A 67 -6.17 1.68 -9.10
C LEU A 67 -6.65 0.45 -8.31
N LEU A 68 -7.81 -0.13 -8.64
CA LEU A 68 -8.26 -1.38 -8.03
C LEU A 68 -7.30 -2.54 -8.32
N VAL A 69 -6.82 -2.63 -9.57
CA VAL A 69 -5.89 -3.66 -10.02
C VAL A 69 -4.56 -3.51 -9.30
N LEU A 70 -4.01 -2.30 -9.23
CA LEU A 70 -2.78 -1.99 -8.52
C LEU A 70 -2.86 -2.40 -7.05
N GLU A 71 -3.94 -2.03 -6.35
CA GLU A 71 -4.15 -2.41 -4.95
C GLU A 71 -4.17 -3.93 -4.77
N GLN A 72 -4.92 -4.64 -5.62
CA GLN A 72 -4.97 -6.10 -5.58
C GLN A 72 -3.61 -6.72 -5.89
N PHE A 73 -2.87 -6.15 -6.84
CA PHE A 73 -1.54 -6.59 -7.23
C PHE A 73 -0.54 -6.45 -6.07
N LEU A 74 -0.51 -5.28 -5.42
CA LEU A 74 0.34 -5.04 -4.26
C LEU A 74 -0.01 -5.97 -3.09
N SER A 75 -1.30 -6.23 -2.86
CA SER A 75 -1.74 -7.16 -1.79
C SER A 75 -1.41 -8.64 -2.05
N ALA A 76 -1.11 -9.00 -3.30
CA ALA A 76 -0.73 -10.37 -3.67
C ALA A 76 0.78 -10.63 -3.52
N LEU A 77 1.58 -9.61 -3.25
CA LEU A 77 3.03 -9.73 -3.06
C LEU A 77 3.37 -10.32 -1.69
N PRO A 78 4.47 -11.06 -1.55
CA PRO A 78 5.02 -11.44 -0.24
C PRO A 78 5.33 -10.20 0.61
N ALA A 79 5.19 -10.30 1.94
CA ALA A 79 5.29 -9.16 2.86
C ALA A 79 6.57 -8.31 2.68
N ASP A 80 7.73 -8.95 2.54
CA ASP A 80 9.02 -8.24 2.38
C ASP A 80 9.06 -7.44 1.07
N THR A 81 8.59 -8.04 -0.02
CA THR A 81 8.49 -7.38 -1.33
C THR A 81 7.44 -6.27 -1.31
N GLN A 82 6.28 -6.55 -0.74
CA GLN A 82 5.18 -5.59 -0.64
C GLN A 82 5.63 -4.34 0.11
N ALA A 83 6.28 -4.50 1.27
CA ALA A 83 6.79 -3.38 2.06
C ALA A 83 7.78 -2.53 1.25
N TRP A 84 8.68 -3.17 0.49
CA TRP A 84 9.65 -2.47 -0.34
C TRP A 84 8.97 -1.70 -1.49
N VAL A 85 8.06 -2.32 -2.24
CA VAL A 85 7.36 -1.66 -3.35
C VAL A 85 6.46 -0.54 -2.84
N CYS A 86 5.68 -0.78 -1.77
CA CYS A 86 4.80 0.23 -1.19
C CYS A 86 5.57 1.44 -0.64
N SER A 87 6.82 1.25 -0.17
CA SER A 87 7.67 2.37 0.28
C SER A 87 8.00 3.36 -0.85
N ARG A 88 7.96 2.91 -2.11
CA ARG A 88 8.19 3.71 -3.32
C ARG A 88 6.92 4.39 -3.84
N ARG A 89 5.75 4.03 -3.31
CA ARG A 89 4.43 4.59 -3.65
C ARG A 89 4.11 4.60 -5.17
N PRO A 90 4.09 3.43 -5.83
CA PRO A 90 3.71 3.36 -7.24
C PRO A 90 2.28 3.90 -7.43
N GLN A 91 2.06 4.64 -8.52
CA GLN A 91 0.75 5.19 -8.90
C GLN A 91 0.04 4.35 -9.95
N SER A 92 0.71 3.35 -10.52
CA SER A 92 0.17 2.46 -11.55
C SER A 92 0.72 1.03 -11.42
N GLY A 93 0.01 0.06 -12.00
CA GLY A 93 0.50 -1.32 -12.10
C GLY A 93 1.84 -1.42 -12.81
N GLU A 94 2.03 -0.64 -13.88
CA GLU A 94 3.29 -0.58 -14.64
C GLU A 94 4.46 -0.08 -13.78
N GLU A 95 4.26 0.97 -12.97
CA GLU A 95 5.28 1.43 -12.02
C GLU A 95 5.61 0.36 -10.97
N ALA A 96 4.60 -0.34 -10.46
CA ALA A 96 4.82 -1.43 -9.52
C ALA A 96 5.62 -2.58 -10.16
N VAL A 97 5.33 -2.94 -11.42
CA VAL A 97 6.08 -3.95 -12.17
C VAL A 97 7.53 -3.51 -12.38
N ALA A 98 7.77 -2.27 -12.82
CA ALA A 98 9.13 -1.75 -13.00
C ALA A 98 9.95 -1.82 -11.71
N LEU A 99 9.34 -1.50 -10.56
CA LEU A 99 9.98 -1.64 -9.25
C LEU A 99 10.32 -3.11 -8.92
N LEU A 100 9.43 -4.06 -9.25
CA LEU A 100 9.69 -5.48 -9.07
C LEU A 100 10.79 -5.99 -9.99
N GLU A 101 10.87 -5.47 -11.22
CA GLU A 101 11.96 -5.74 -12.16
C GLU A 101 13.28 -5.14 -11.70
N GLU A 102 13.31 -4.03 -10.96
CA GLU A 102 14.55 -3.56 -10.32
C GLU A 102 15.00 -4.48 -9.18
N LEU A 103 14.04 -5.06 -8.46
CA LEU A 103 14.29 -5.96 -7.33
C LEU A 103 14.75 -7.35 -7.78
N TRP A 104 14.17 -7.87 -8.87
CA TRP A 104 14.41 -9.22 -9.40
C TRP A 104 15.06 -9.27 -10.78
N GLY A 105 15.36 -8.12 -11.36
CA GLY A 105 16.03 -8.00 -12.65
C GLY A 105 17.34 -8.77 -12.64
N PRO A 106 17.79 -9.23 -13.82
CA PRO A 106 18.94 -10.12 -13.90
C PRO A 106 20.08 -9.45 -13.14
N ALA A 107 20.65 -10.17 -12.17
CA ALA A 107 21.99 -9.88 -11.70
C ALA A 107 22.79 -9.68 -12.97
N THR A 108 23.14 -8.42 -13.26
CA THR A 108 23.94 -8.08 -14.42
C THR A 108 25.14 -9.00 -14.29
N SER A 109 25.19 -10.02 -15.14
CA SER A 109 26.43 -10.70 -15.42
C SER A 109 27.05 -9.81 -16.48
N PRO A 110 28.02 -8.94 -16.13
CA PRO A 110 28.90 -8.41 -17.13
C PRO A 110 29.81 -9.57 -17.50
N ASP A 111 29.43 -10.36 -18.49
CA ASP A 111 30.43 -11.15 -19.19
C ASP A 111 30.20 -11.01 -20.69
N GLY A 112 31.27 -10.56 -21.34
CA GLY A 112 31.34 -10.14 -22.73
C GLY A 112 31.61 -11.26 -23.71
#